data_AF-A0A816FLE8-F1
#
_entry.id   AF-A0A816FLE8-F1
#
_cell.length_a   1.000
_cell.length_b   1.000
_cell.length_c   1.000
_cell.angle_alpha   90.00
_cell.angle_beta   90.00
_cell.angle_gamma   90.00
#
_symmetry.space_group_name_H-M   'P 1'
#
loop_
_entity.id
_entity.type
_entity.pdbx_description
1 polymer ?
#
loop_
_entity_poly.entity_id
_entity_poly.type
_entity_poly.pdbx_seq_one_letter_code
_entity_poly.pdbx_strand_id
1 'polypeptide(L)'
;MSDDANRLENLGYKQELTRSLTRLTNYGMTLSVVSITSGVTSLFAYGMMTGGPMVMVWGWILVSLFTICVGLSMAEICSAYPTAGGLYFWTANLAPQQYRSMVSWFTGWFNLMGQFAGVTSVDFGLAMLVGSVISIGIGNWTPQPWHIVLIHLGLIVSHGICNSLGRRVLLWITYISTWWQSLAPVIVAITVLFGGKGENHTAKFVFSTFVNRTGW
;
A
#
# COMPACT_ATOMS: atom_id res chain seq x y z
N MET A 1 34.92 -1.97 5.94
CA MET A 1 33.85 -1.02 5.53
C MET A 1 33.12 -1.64 4.36
N SER A 2 31.79 -1.68 4.37
CA SER A 2 30.99 -2.20 3.24
C SER A 2 31.12 -1.27 2.02
N ASP A 3 31.11 -1.80 0.79
CA ASP A 3 31.20 -1.01 -0.45
C ASP A 3 30.23 0.19 -0.53
N ASP A 4 29.04 0.05 0.07
CA ASP A 4 28.06 1.14 0.18
C ASP A 4 28.57 2.33 1.01
N ALA A 5 29.36 2.07 2.06
CA ALA A 5 29.90 3.11 2.94
C ALA A 5 31.01 3.91 2.22
N ASN A 6 31.83 3.23 1.43
CA ASN A 6 32.83 3.89 0.57
C ASN A 6 32.16 4.69 -0.56
N ARG A 7 31.02 4.22 -1.11
CA ARG A 7 30.22 4.99 -2.08
C ARG A 7 29.54 6.21 -1.47
N LEU A 8 29.05 6.12 -0.23
CA LEU A 8 28.48 7.24 0.52
C LEU A 8 29.52 8.30 0.86
N GLU A 9 30.73 7.87 1.25
CA GLU A 9 31.86 8.74 1.53
C GLU A 9 32.35 9.46 0.26
N ASN A 10 32.41 8.76 -0.88
CA ASN A 10 32.70 9.36 -2.19
C ASN A 10 31.63 10.36 -2.69
N LEU A 11 30.40 10.27 -2.16
CA LEU A 11 29.32 11.23 -2.42
C LEU A 11 29.30 12.41 -1.41
N GLY A 12 30.28 12.48 -0.50
CA GLY A 12 30.43 13.55 0.49
C GLY A 12 29.45 13.48 1.66
N TYR A 13 28.80 12.32 1.89
CA TYR A 13 27.81 12.15 2.95
C TYR A 13 28.34 11.26 4.08
N LYS A 14 28.37 11.81 5.30
CA LYS A 14 28.71 11.05 6.50
C LYS A 14 27.50 10.20 6.91
N GLN A 15 27.68 8.88 7.00
CA GLN A 15 26.60 7.95 7.35
C GLN A 15 26.20 8.10 8.83
N GLU A 16 25.14 8.86 9.12
CA GLU A 16 24.66 9.14 10.50
C GLU A 16 23.59 8.15 10.99
N LEU A 17 22.95 7.39 10.09
CA LEU A 17 21.92 6.40 10.44
C LEU A 17 22.51 4.99 10.58
N THR A 18 22.37 4.41 11.77
CA THR A 18 22.75 3.01 12.04
C THR A 18 21.87 2.06 11.22
N ARG A 19 22.47 1.20 10.39
CA ARG A 19 21.76 0.14 9.65
C ARG A 19 21.23 -0.90 10.65
N SER A 20 20.01 -0.71 11.15
CA SER A 20 19.38 -1.64 12.10
C SER A 20 18.41 -2.64 11.44
N LEU A 21 18.14 -2.50 10.13
CA LEU A 21 17.18 -3.32 9.40
C LEU A 21 17.89 -4.42 8.60
N THR A 22 17.68 -5.67 9.00
CA THR A 22 18.12 -6.87 8.26
C THR A 22 17.33 -6.99 6.94
N ARG A 23 17.88 -7.67 5.93
CA ARG A 23 17.20 -7.88 4.62
C ARG A 23 15.78 -8.44 4.76
N LEU A 24 15.58 -9.39 5.68
CA LEU A 24 14.28 -9.95 6.02
C LEU A 24 13.32 -8.92 6.65
N THR A 25 13.82 -8.06 7.53
CA THR A 25 13.04 -6.99 8.15
C THR A 25 12.63 -5.92 7.13
N ASN A 26 13.53 -5.59 6.19
CA ASN A 26 13.22 -4.69 5.08
C ASN A 26 12.14 -5.28 4.16
N TYR A 27 12.26 -6.56 3.81
CA TYR A 27 11.23 -7.24 3.02
C TYR A 27 9.86 -7.26 3.72
N GLY A 28 9.82 -7.60 5.02
CA GLY A 28 8.59 -7.59 5.81
C GLY A 28 7.97 -6.20 5.96
N MET A 29 8.79 -5.16 6.09
CA MET A 29 8.32 -3.77 6.12
C MET A 29 7.70 -3.36 4.79
N THR A 30 8.34 -3.68 3.65
CA THR A 30 7.78 -3.38 2.32
C THR A 30 6.46 -4.12 2.09
N LEU A 31 6.38 -5.40 2.45
CA LEU A 31 5.12 -6.16 2.38
C LEU A 31 4.01 -5.53 3.22
N SER A 32 4.36 -5.01 4.41
CA SER A 32 3.42 -4.37 5.31
C SER A 32 2.88 -3.04 4.78
N VAL A 33 3.64 -2.35 3.92
CA VAL A 33 3.19 -1.09 3.31
C VAL A 33 2.24 -1.35 2.14
N VAL A 34 2.49 -2.39 1.34
CA VAL A 34 1.69 -2.68 0.12
C VAL A 34 0.33 -3.29 0.45
N SER A 35 0.16 -3.87 1.65
CA SER A 35 -1.10 -4.39 2.22
C SER A 35 -2.15 -4.87 1.21
N ILE A 36 -1.91 -6.05 0.63
CA ILE A 36 -2.76 -6.62 -0.43
C ILE A 36 -4.20 -6.82 0.04
N THR A 37 -4.41 -7.24 1.29
CA THR A 37 -5.75 -7.54 1.83
C THR A 37 -6.66 -6.32 1.84
N SER A 38 -6.14 -5.16 2.25
CA SER A 38 -6.94 -3.93 2.37
C SER A 38 -7.38 -3.42 1.00
N GLY A 39 -6.43 -3.38 0.05
CA GLY A 39 -6.70 -2.93 -1.32
C GLY A 39 -7.67 -3.85 -2.05
N VAL A 40 -7.45 -5.16 -2.00
CA VAL A 40 -8.33 -6.13 -2.66
C VAL A 40 -9.73 -6.06 -2.07
N THR A 41 -9.90 -6.10 -0.76
CA THR A 41 -11.23 -6.11 -0.13
C THR A 41 -12.06 -4.87 -0.48
N SER A 42 -11.42 -3.69 -0.49
CA SER A 42 -12.10 -2.42 -0.77
C SER A 42 -12.52 -2.28 -2.24
N LEU A 43 -11.69 -2.78 -3.16
CA LEU A 43 -11.91 -2.64 -4.60
C LEU A 43 -12.58 -3.86 -5.24
N PHE A 44 -12.74 -4.97 -4.52
CA PHE A 44 -13.28 -6.22 -5.06
C PHE A 44 -14.67 -6.05 -5.67
N ALA A 45 -15.58 -5.39 -4.93
CA ALA A 45 -16.94 -5.13 -5.40
C ALA A 45 -16.94 -4.26 -6.67
N TYR A 46 -16.06 -3.25 -6.72
CA TYR A 46 -15.92 -2.38 -7.87
C TYR A 46 -15.38 -3.13 -9.10
N GLY A 47 -14.35 -3.96 -8.93
CA GLY A 47 -13.78 -4.78 -10.00
C GLY A 47 -14.81 -5.77 -10.59
N MET A 48 -15.60 -6.41 -9.72
CA MET A 48 -16.67 -7.31 -10.15
C MET A 48 -17.76 -6.60 -10.96
N MET A 49 -18.08 -5.35 -10.63
CA MET A 49 -19.12 -4.58 -11.33
C MET A 49 -18.66 -4.03 -12.69
N THR A 50 -17.38 -3.74 -12.84
CA THR A 50 -16.82 -2.99 -13.99
C THR A 50 -16.20 -3.88 -15.07
N GLY A 51 -15.64 -5.04 -14.71
CA GLY A 51 -15.00 -5.94 -15.68
C GLY A 51 -15.25 -7.42 -15.44
N GLY A 52 -15.93 -7.78 -14.35
CA GLY A 52 -16.20 -9.16 -13.98
C GLY A 52 -14.93 -9.98 -13.67
N PRO A 53 -15.08 -11.30 -13.49
CA PRO A 53 -14.00 -12.18 -13.06
C PRO A 53 -12.80 -12.23 -14.02
N MET A 54 -13.06 -12.16 -15.34
CA MET A 54 -12.01 -12.23 -16.36
C MET A 54 -11.01 -11.07 -16.22
N VAL A 55 -11.50 -9.83 -16.11
CA VAL A 55 -10.63 -8.65 -16.02
C VAL A 55 -9.86 -8.64 -14.71
N MET A 56 -10.46 -9.13 -13.62
CA MET A 56 -9.75 -9.22 -12.34
C MET A 56 -8.56 -10.19 -12.41
N VAL A 57 -8.67 -11.31 -13.13
CA VAL A 57 -7.57 -12.27 -13.27
C VAL A 57 -6.51 -11.78 -14.27
N TRP A 58 -6.91 -11.48 -15.50
CA TRP A 58 -5.97 -11.10 -16.56
C TRP A 58 -5.40 -9.69 -16.37
N GLY A 59 -6.21 -8.75 -15.88
CA GLY A 59 -5.78 -7.40 -15.53
C GLY A 59 -4.74 -7.43 -14.42
N TRP A 60 -4.89 -8.29 -13.41
CA TRP A 60 -3.90 -8.42 -12.36
C TRP A 60 -2.53 -8.90 -12.89
N ILE A 61 -2.51 -9.92 -13.75
CA ILE A 61 -1.27 -10.44 -14.36
C ILE A 61 -0.60 -9.37 -15.21
N LEU A 62 -1.37 -8.69 -16.06
CA LEU A 62 -0.86 -7.65 -16.95
C LEU A 62 -0.29 -6.48 -16.13
N VAL A 63 -1.04 -5.95 -15.16
CA VAL A 63 -0.58 -4.84 -14.29
C VAL A 63 0.64 -5.26 -13.47
N SER A 64 0.71 -6.51 -13.02
CA SER A 64 1.87 -7.03 -12.29
C SER A 64 3.14 -7.00 -13.14
N LEU A 65 3.06 -7.40 -14.41
CA LEU A 65 4.20 -7.32 -15.35
C LEU A 65 4.71 -5.89 -15.51
N PHE A 66 3.83 -4.93 -15.76
CA PHE A 66 4.22 -3.52 -15.87
C PHE A 66 4.81 -2.98 -14.57
N THR A 67 4.24 -3.38 -13.43
CA THR A 67 4.74 -2.97 -12.09
C THR A 67 6.12 -3.53 -11.82
N ILE A 68 6.43 -4.76 -12.26
CA ILE A 68 7.78 -5.34 -12.17
C ILE A 68 8.77 -4.54 -13.00
N CYS A 69 8.42 -4.14 -14.23
CA CYS A 69 9.28 -3.30 -15.06
C CYS A 69 9.62 -1.97 -14.36
N VAL A 70 8.62 -1.30 -13.79
CA VAL A 70 8.83 -0.05 -13.02
C VAL A 70 9.71 -0.31 -11.78
N GLY A 71 9.46 -1.42 -11.08
CA GLY A 71 10.25 -1.84 -9.92
C GLY A 71 11.72 -2.10 -10.27
N LEU A 72 12.00 -2.73 -11.41
CA LEU A 72 13.36 -2.97 -11.91
C LEU A 72 14.08 -1.67 -12.23
N SER A 73 13.41 -0.71 -12.90
CA SER A 73 14.00 0.61 -13.16
C SER A 73 14.33 1.36 -11.86
N MET A 74 13.47 1.29 -10.86
CA MET A 74 13.76 1.87 -9.54
C MET A 74 14.90 1.14 -8.82
N ALA A 75 14.99 -0.18 -8.96
CA ALA A 75 16.06 -0.97 -8.36
C ALA A 75 17.44 -0.59 -8.94
N GLU A 76 17.53 -0.31 -10.23
CA GLU A 76 18.74 0.17 -10.88
C GLU A 76 19.20 1.51 -10.29
N ILE A 77 18.27 2.47 -10.14
CA ILE A 77 18.55 3.78 -9.52
C ILE A 77 18.98 3.63 -8.06
N CYS A 78 18.30 2.77 -7.28
CA CYS A 78 18.67 2.47 -5.89
C CYS A 78 20.11 1.92 -5.77
N SER A 79 20.51 1.08 -6.73
CA SER A 79 21.85 0.47 -6.74
C SER A 79 22.96 1.46 -7.11
N ALA A 80 22.64 2.49 -7.91
CA ALA A 80 23.55 3.56 -8.30
C ALA A 80 23.69 4.62 -7.19
N TYR A 81 22.61 4.94 -6.48
CA TYR A 81 22.57 5.98 -5.45
C TYR A 81 22.02 5.45 -4.10
N PRO A 82 22.83 4.68 -3.33
CA PRO A 82 22.44 4.13 -2.04
C PRO A 82 22.49 5.23 -0.95
N THR A 83 21.62 6.23 -1.07
CA THR A 83 21.55 7.38 -0.15
C THR A 83 20.23 7.38 0.61
N ALA A 84 20.27 7.77 1.88
CA ALA A 84 19.09 7.83 2.75
C ALA A 84 18.08 8.95 2.36
N GLY A 85 18.42 9.80 1.39
CA GLY A 85 17.60 10.92 0.93
C GLY A 85 16.47 10.57 -0.04
N GLY A 86 16.32 9.30 -0.42
CA GLY A 86 15.18 8.78 -1.20
C GLY A 86 14.95 9.49 -2.53
N LEU A 87 13.67 9.63 -2.93
CA LEU A 87 13.25 10.16 -4.22
C LEU A 87 13.73 11.59 -4.50
N TYR A 88 13.86 12.44 -3.48
CA TYR A 88 14.30 13.83 -3.67
C TYR A 88 15.79 13.91 -4.02
N PHE A 89 16.59 13.02 -3.43
CA PHE A 89 18.01 12.95 -3.75
C PHE A 89 18.23 12.36 -5.15
N TRP A 90 17.46 11.34 -5.54
CA TRP A 90 17.54 10.78 -6.90
C TRP A 90 17.12 11.80 -7.95
N THR A 91 16.03 12.53 -7.73
CA THR A 91 15.59 13.58 -8.67
C THR A 91 16.56 14.76 -8.72
N ALA A 92 17.17 15.14 -7.60
CA ALA A 92 18.23 16.13 -7.60
C ALA A 92 19.45 15.63 -8.42
N ASN A 93 19.87 14.38 -8.26
CA ASN A 93 21.05 13.87 -8.96
C ASN A 93 20.85 13.63 -10.46
N LEU A 94 19.66 13.24 -10.87
CA LEU A 94 19.33 13.01 -12.29
C LEU A 94 18.94 14.30 -13.04
N ALA A 95 18.52 15.36 -12.34
CA ALA A 95 18.11 16.61 -12.97
C ALA A 95 19.32 17.47 -13.42
N PRO A 96 19.20 18.23 -14.54
CA PRO A 96 20.22 19.17 -14.98
C PRO A 96 20.56 20.18 -13.88
N GLN A 97 21.83 20.59 -13.78
CA GLN A 97 22.37 21.46 -12.72
C GLN A 97 21.52 22.72 -12.46
N GLN A 98 20.91 23.27 -13.52
CA GLN A 98 20.08 24.48 -13.48
C GLN A 98 18.72 24.28 -12.79
N TYR A 99 18.16 23.06 -12.84
CA TYR A 99 16.82 22.76 -12.34
C TYR A 99 16.82 21.81 -11.13
N ARG A 100 18.00 21.34 -10.70
CA ARG A 100 18.19 20.40 -9.59
C ARG A 100 17.35 20.73 -8.35
N SER A 101 17.42 21.98 -7.86
CA SER A 101 16.69 22.42 -6.67
C SER A 101 15.18 22.52 -6.88
N MET A 102 14.74 22.89 -8.09
CA MET A 102 13.32 23.08 -8.41
C MET A 102 12.63 21.73 -8.56
N VAL A 103 13.23 20.82 -9.32
CA VAL A 103 12.71 19.46 -9.54
C VAL A 103 12.70 18.66 -8.24
N SER A 104 13.73 18.76 -7.40
CA SER A 104 13.74 18.10 -6.10
C SER A 104 12.68 18.66 -5.16
N TRP A 105 12.41 19.97 -5.21
CA TRP A 105 11.38 20.63 -4.40
C TRP A 105 9.97 20.22 -4.82
N PHE A 106 9.67 20.21 -6.13
CA PHE A 106 8.38 19.73 -6.61
C PHE A 106 8.17 18.24 -6.32
N THR A 107 9.19 17.42 -6.59
CA THR A 107 9.15 16.00 -6.22
C THR A 107 8.86 15.87 -4.73
N GLY A 108 9.55 16.68 -3.91
CA GLY A 108 9.31 17.02 -2.50
C GLY A 108 7.83 17.04 -2.13
N TRP A 109 7.19 18.07 -2.65
CA TRP A 109 5.80 18.34 -2.37
C TRP A 109 4.86 17.27 -2.91
N PHE A 110 5.12 16.73 -4.10
CA PHE A 110 4.27 15.69 -4.66
C PHE A 110 4.30 14.40 -3.85
N ASN A 111 5.46 13.99 -3.36
CA ASN A 111 5.55 12.81 -2.52
C ASN A 111 4.92 13.07 -1.13
N LEU A 112 5.10 14.26 -0.54
CA LEU A 112 4.41 14.62 0.70
C LEU A 112 2.88 14.62 0.55
N MET A 113 2.35 15.27 -0.48
CA MET A 113 0.92 15.29 -0.78
C MET A 113 0.39 13.89 -1.07
N GLY A 114 1.16 13.08 -1.81
CA GLY A 114 0.85 11.68 -2.08
C GLY A 114 0.72 10.86 -0.80
N GLN A 115 1.60 11.07 0.18
CA GLN A 115 1.51 10.38 1.47
C GLN A 115 0.28 10.81 2.26
N PHE A 116 -0.05 12.11 2.32
CA PHE A 116 -1.28 12.56 2.99
C PHE A 116 -2.54 12.03 2.31
N ALA A 117 -2.61 12.09 0.98
CA ALA A 117 -3.73 11.54 0.22
C ALA A 117 -3.84 10.01 0.40
N GLY A 118 -2.71 9.31 0.42
CA GLY A 118 -2.64 7.86 0.64
C GLY A 118 -3.20 7.45 2.00
N VAL A 119 -2.71 8.06 3.08
CA VAL A 119 -3.20 7.78 4.45
C VAL A 119 -4.70 8.07 4.55
N THR A 120 -5.13 9.25 4.09
CA THR A 120 -6.54 9.66 4.13
C THR A 120 -7.44 8.68 3.36
N SER A 121 -7.01 8.23 2.18
CA SER A 121 -7.75 7.26 1.37
C SER A 121 -7.95 5.92 2.08
N VAL A 122 -6.88 5.39 2.70
CA VAL A 122 -6.95 4.11 3.43
C VAL A 122 -7.81 4.23 4.69
N ASP A 123 -7.66 5.31 5.46
CA ASP A 123 -8.50 5.58 6.64
C ASP A 123 -9.98 5.74 6.27
N PHE A 124 -10.27 6.30 5.09
CA PHE A 124 -11.64 6.42 4.60
C PHE A 124 -12.23 5.06 4.23
N GLY A 125 -11.46 4.19 3.55
CA GLY A 125 -11.85 2.80 3.29
C GLY A 125 -12.12 2.03 4.59
N LEU A 126 -11.28 2.22 5.61
CA LEU A 126 -11.49 1.63 6.94
C LEU A 126 -12.77 2.15 7.60
N ALA A 127 -13.04 3.45 7.52
CA ALA A 127 -14.28 4.04 8.06
C ALA A 127 -15.54 3.45 7.40
N MET A 128 -15.50 3.19 6.09
CA MET A 128 -16.58 2.50 5.36
C MET A 128 -16.77 1.06 5.83
N LEU A 129 -15.67 0.32 6.04
CA LEU A 129 -15.73 -1.05 6.56
C LEU A 129 -16.30 -1.09 7.98
N VAL A 130 -15.85 -0.20 8.85
CA VAL A 130 -16.38 -0.06 10.22
C VAL A 130 -17.88 0.25 10.20
N GLY A 131 -18.30 1.22 9.37
CA GLY A 131 -19.71 1.54 9.18
C GLY A 131 -20.54 0.35 8.71
N SER A 132 -19.98 -0.47 7.81
CA SER A 132 -20.63 -1.69 7.31
C SER A 132 -20.78 -2.76 8.39
N VAL A 133 -19.74 -2.96 9.22
CA VAL A 133 -19.79 -3.91 10.35
C VAL A 133 -20.85 -3.49 11.38
N ILE A 134 -20.92 -2.20 11.70
CA ILE A 134 -21.93 -1.64 12.62
C ILE A 134 -23.34 -1.86 12.06
N SER A 135 -23.54 -1.63 10.76
CA SER A 135 -24.82 -1.86 10.09
C SER A 135 -25.27 -3.32 10.17
N ILE A 136 -24.36 -4.27 9.95
CA ILE A 136 -24.64 -5.71 10.06
C ILE A 136 -24.97 -6.13 11.50
N GLY A 137 -24.24 -5.60 12.49
CA GLY A 137 -24.43 -5.99 13.90
C GLY A 137 -25.70 -5.43 14.54
N ILE A 138 -26.09 -4.20 14.20
CA ILE A 138 -27.24 -3.50 14.80
C ILE A 138 -28.52 -3.65 13.96
N GLY A 139 -28.40 -4.05 12.69
CA GLY A 139 -29.52 -4.42 11.81
C GLY A 139 -30.41 -3.27 11.31
N ASN A 140 -30.48 -2.14 12.04
CA ASN A 140 -31.33 -0.98 11.73
C ASN A 140 -30.56 0.33 11.53
N TRP A 141 -29.24 0.27 11.35
CA TRP A 141 -28.42 1.46 11.13
C TRP A 141 -28.14 1.66 9.63
N THR A 142 -28.66 2.76 9.07
CA THR A 142 -28.26 3.23 7.74
C THR A 142 -27.08 4.21 7.89
N PRO A 143 -25.89 3.87 7.37
CA PRO A 143 -24.72 4.74 7.51
C PRO A 143 -24.92 6.02 6.68
N GLN A 144 -25.39 7.08 7.33
CA GLN A 144 -25.40 8.43 6.76
C GLN A 144 -23.96 8.94 6.51
N PRO A 145 -23.73 9.80 5.50
CA PRO A 145 -22.38 10.28 5.15
C PRO A 145 -21.64 10.94 6.32
N TRP A 146 -22.35 11.67 7.18
CA TRP A 146 -21.75 12.35 8.34
C TRP A 146 -21.21 11.37 9.40
N HIS A 147 -21.82 10.18 9.56
CA HIS A 147 -21.30 9.16 10.47
C HIS A 147 -19.94 8.64 9.99
N ILE A 148 -19.79 8.42 8.68
CA ILE A 148 -18.55 7.94 8.08
C ILE A 148 -17.44 8.97 8.27
N VAL A 149 -17.74 10.26 8.10
CA VAL A 149 -16.79 11.35 8.34
C VAL A 149 -16.35 11.42 9.81
N LEU A 150 -17.26 11.25 10.77
CA LEU A 150 -16.89 11.24 12.20
C LEU A 150 -16.02 10.04 12.56
N ILE A 151 -16.36 8.84 12.07
CA ILE A 151 -15.54 7.63 12.26
C ILE A 151 -14.15 7.85 11.66
N HIS A 152 -14.09 8.40 10.44
CA HIS A 152 -12.84 8.72 9.77
C HIS A 152 -11.98 9.71 10.55
N LEU A 153 -12.57 10.79 11.07
CA LEU A 153 -11.86 11.77 11.91
C LEU A 153 -11.29 11.11 13.17
N GLY A 154 -12.08 10.26 13.83
CA GLY A 154 -11.65 9.50 15.02
C GLY A 154 -10.48 8.55 14.71
N LEU A 155 -10.51 7.87 13.57
CA LEU A 155 -9.43 6.99 13.12
C LEU A 155 -8.13 7.76 12.86
N ILE A 156 -8.20 8.89 12.15
CA ILE A 156 -7.01 9.72 11.89
C ILE A 156 -6.39 10.23 13.20
N VAL A 157 -7.20 10.72 14.13
CA VAL A 157 -6.69 11.21 15.43
C VAL A 157 -6.05 10.05 16.21
N SER A 158 -6.68 8.88 16.23
CA SER A 158 -6.11 7.68 16.86
C SER A 158 -4.77 7.28 16.25
N HIS A 159 -4.67 7.25 14.91
CA HIS A 159 -3.43 6.98 14.20
C HIS A 159 -2.36 8.03 14.49
N GLY A 160 -2.72 9.32 14.57
CA GLY A 160 -1.82 10.40 14.95
C GLY A 160 -1.27 10.26 16.38
N ILE A 161 -2.11 9.83 17.32
CA ILE A 161 -1.70 9.53 18.70
C ILE A 161 -0.75 8.32 18.71
N CYS A 162 -1.11 7.23 18.03
CA CYS A 162 -0.27 6.04 17.90
C CYS A 162 1.09 6.36 17.26
N ASN A 163 1.12 7.25 16.27
CA ASN A 163 2.37 7.70 15.65
C ASN A 163 3.22 8.57 16.60
N SER A 164 2.59 9.21 17.58
CA SER A 164 3.28 9.99 18.62
C SER A 164 3.82 9.11 19.75
N LEU A 165 3.36 7.86 19.87
CA LEU A 165 3.92 6.88 20.81
C LEU A 165 5.32 6.46 20.32
N GLY A 166 6.30 6.46 21.22
CA GLY A 166 7.71 6.32 20.87
C GLY A 166 8.06 5.08 20.03
N ARG A 167 9.21 5.15 19.33
CA ARG A 167 9.72 4.17 18.33
C ARG A 167 9.58 2.68 18.70
N ARG A 168 9.60 2.31 19.99
CA ARG A 168 9.46 0.92 20.43
C ARG A 168 8.05 0.36 20.19
N VAL A 169 7.01 1.15 20.43
CA VAL A 169 5.61 0.72 20.20
C VAL A 169 5.35 0.55 18.70
N LEU A 170 5.86 1.49 17.90
CA LEU A 170 5.75 1.44 16.45
C LEU A 170 6.38 0.18 15.83
N LEU A 171 7.54 -0.23 16.35
CA LEU A 171 8.21 -1.47 15.93
C LEU A 171 7.35 -2.70 16.25
N TRP A 172 6.79 -2.79 17.46
CA TRP A 172 5.91 -3.90 17.83
C TRP A 172 4.64 -3.96 16.98
N ILE A 173 3.99 -2.82 16.74
CA ILE A 173 2.83 -2.74 15.84
C ILE A 173 3.21 -3.21 14.44
N THR A 174 4.36 -2.77 13.92
CA THR A 174 4.83 -3.17 12.58
C THR A 174 5.06 -4.67 12.49
N TYR A 175 5.66 -5.29 13.51
CA TYR A 175 5.86 -6.74 13.56
C TYR A 175 4.53 -7.50 13.55
N ILE A 176 3.57 -7.11 14.40
CA ILE A 176 2.25 -7.73 14.45
C ILE A 176 1.52 -7.55 13.12
N SER A 177 1.55 -6.35 12.55
CA SER A 177 0.96 -6.02 11.26
C SER A 177 1.58 -6.84 10.12
N THR A 178 2.88 -7.11 10.16
CA THR A 178 3.57 -7.94 9.14
C THR A 178 3.02 -9.37 9.17
N TRP A 179 2.90 -9.94 10.38
CA TRP A 179 2.34 -11.28 10.55
C TRP A 179 0.88 -11.35 10.15
N TRP A 180 0.07 -10.38 10.59
CA TRP A 180 -1.34 -10.30 10.24
C TRP A 180 -1.55 -10.19 8.73
N GLN A 181 -0.78 -9.35 8.04
CA GLN A 181 -0.88 -9.19 6.59
C GLN A 181 -0.40 -10.41 5.80
N SER A 182 0.48 -11.23 6.37
CA SER A 182 0.88 -12.50 5.74
C SER A 182 -0.20 -13.57 5.92
N LEU A 183 -0.87 -13.60 7.08
CA LEU A 183 -1.87 -14.61 7.41
C LEU A 183 -3.27 -14.28 6.86
N ALA A 184 -3.68 -13.01 6.86
CA ALA A 184 -5.02 -12.60 6.48
C ALA A 184 -5.42 -13.01 5.05
N PRO A 185 -4.56 -12.86 4.00
CA PRO A 185 -4.88 -13.36 2.66
C PRO A 185 -5.10 -14.87 2.63
N VAL A 186 -4.27 -15.62 3.37
CA VAL A 186 -4.37 -17.09 3.43
C VAL A 186 -5.67 -17.51 4.10
N ILE A 187 -6.03 -16.84 5.21
CA ILE A 187 -7.30 -17.08 5.90
C ILE A 187 -8.48 -16.76 4.98
N VAL A 188 -8.49 -15.60 4.33
CA VAL A 188 -9.56 -15.21 3.39
C VAL A 188 -9.66 -16.22 2.25
N ALA A 189 -8.55 -16.66 1.67
CA ALA A 189 -8.55 -17.67 0.62
C ALA A 189 -9.17 -19.00 1.10
N ILE A 190 -8.78 -19.48 2.29
CA ILE A 190 -9.34 -20.71 2.89
C ILE A 190 -10.83 -20.51 3.19
N THR A 191 -11.23 -19.41 3.81
CA THR A 191 -12.64 -19.14 4.15
C THR A 191 -13.51 -19.03 2.91
N VAL A 192 -13.04 -18.43 1.82
CA VAL A 192 -13.78 -18.38 0.55
C VAL A 192 -13.89 -19.76 -0.09
N LEU A 193 -12.81 -20.54 -0.09
CA LEU A 193 -12.77 -21.89 -0.69
C LEU A 193 -13.63 -22.91 0.07
N PHE A 194 -13.65 -22.85 1.41
CA PHE A 194 -14.33 -23.85 2.25
C PHE A 194 -15.65 -23.35 2.86
N GLY A 195 -15.85 -22.03 2.98
CA GLY A 195 -17.02 -21.42 3.61
C GLY A 195 -18.14 -20.99 2.64
N GLY A 196 -17.90 -21.08 1.33
CA GLY A 196 -18.91 -20.78 0.31
C GLY A 196 -20.06 -21.79 0.34
N LYS A 197 -21.26 -21.36 0.72
CA LYS A 197 -22.50 -22.16 0.63
C LYS A 197 -23.06 -22.29 -0.81
N GLY A 198 -22.29 -21.90 -1.82
CA GLY A 198 -22.68 -21.92 -3.24
C GLY A 198 -21.80 -22.84 -4.08
N GLU A 199 -22.32 -23.31 -5.21
CA GLU A 199 -21.54 -24.07 -6.19
C GLU A 199 -20.34 -23.24 -6.68
N ASN A 200 -19.13 -23.82 -6.62
CA ASN A 200 -17.95 -23.18 -7.18
C ASN A 200 -18.19 -22.84 -8.65
N HIS A 201 -18.04 -21.57 -9.01
CA HIS A 201 -18.25 -21.13 -10.39
C HIS A 201 -17.30 -21.88 -11.34
N THR A 202 -17.85 -22.35 -12.47
CA THR A 202 -17.07 -23.09 -13.48
C THR A 202 -15.88 -22.25 -13.98
N ALA A 203 -14.75 -22.88 -14.28
CA ALA A 203 -13.56 -22.20 -14.80
C ALA A 203 -13.85 -21.29 -16.01
N LYS A 204 -14.81 -21.67 -16.86
CA LYS A 204 -15.28 -20.84 -17.98
C LYS A 204 -15.87 -19.51 -17.50
N PHE A 205 -16.60 -19.49 -16.38
CA PHE A 205 -17.11 -18.25 -15.80
C PHE A 205 -15.98 -17.33 -15.33
N VAL A 206 -14.97 -17.90 -14.65
CA VAL A 206 -13.83 -17.15 -14.11
C VAL A 206 -12.93 -16.57 -15.21
N PHE A 207 -12.61 -17.35 -16.24
CA PHE A 207 -11.66 -16.95 -17.28
C PHE A 207 -12.30 -16.31 -18.52
N SER A 208 -13.60 -16.53 -18.78
CA SER A 208 -14.25 -16.09 -20.03
C SER A 208 -15.46 -15.18 -19.87
N THR A 209 -15.97 -14.95 -18.66
CA THR A 209 -17.12 -14.06 -18.47
C THR A 209 -16.69 -12.64 -18.14
N PHE A 210 -17.00 -11.73 -19.06
CA PHE A 210 -16.95 -10.30 -18.85
C PHE A 210 -18.32 -9.83 -18.37
N VAL A 211 -18.37 -9.23 -17.18
CA VAL A 211 -19.60 -8.65 -16.63
C VAL A 211 -19.35 -7.16 -16.45
N ASN A 212 -20.07 -6.34 -17.21
CA ASN A 212 -20.05 -4.90 -17.06
C ASN A 212 -21.46 -4.41 -16.71
N ARG A 213 -21.61 -3.91 -15.48
CA ARG A 213 -22.85 -3.34 -14.94
C ARG A 213 -22.74 -1.81 -14.75
N THR A 214 -21.77 -1.17 -15.40
CA THR A 214 -21.55 0.28 -15.29
C THR A 214 -22.51 1.11 -16.16
N GLY A 215 -23.26 0.47 -17.05
CA GLY A 215 -24.22 1.15 -17.93
C GLY A 215 -23.61 1.80 -19.17
N TRP A 216 -22.33 1.53 -19.46
CA TRP A 216 -21.60 1.92 -20.67
C TRP A 216 -20.96 0.70 -21.33
#